data_AF-A0A953IUU2-F1
#
_entry.id   AF-A0A953IUU2-F1
#
_cell.length_a   1.000
_cell.length_b   1.000
_cell.length_c   1.000
_cell.angle_alpha   90.00
_cell.angle_beta   90.00
_cell.angle_gamma   90.00
#
_symmetry.space_group_name_H-M   'P 1'
#
loop_
_entity.id
_entity.type
_entity.pdbx_description
1 polymer ?
#
loop_
_entity_poly.entity_id
_entity_poly.type
_entity_poly.pdbx_seq_one_letter_code
_entity_poly.pdbx_strand_id
1 'polypeptide(L)' 'MFGIPASELAVLAALIIAGALITGLLAGLFGVGGGGVIVPVLYEIFRVMQVPDEVRMQLCVGTSLAIIIPTSIRSFR' A
#
# COMPACT_ATOMS: atom_id res chain seq x y z
N MET A 1 13.26 -27.89 7.85
CA MET A 1 13.22 -27.39 6.46
C MET A 1 13.19 -25.85 6.40
N PHE A 2 13.95 -25.14 7.25
CA PHE A 2 14.44 -23.77 7.00
C PHE A 2 15.61 -23.58 7.98
N GLY A 3 16.86 -23.65 7.50
CA GLY A 3 18.08 -23.59 8.32
C GLY A 3 18.42 -22.18 8.81
N ILE A 4 17.40 -21.42 9.24
CA ILE A 4 17.50 -20.00 9.58
C ILE A 4 17.66 -19.89 11.10
N PRO A 5 18.69 -19.20 11.62
CA PRO A 5 18.90 -19.04 13.04
C PRO A 5 17.74 -18.26 13.70
N ALA A 6 17.35 -18.64 14.92
CA ALA A 6 16.19 -18.06 15.61
C ALA A 6 16.25 -16.54 15.78
N SER A 7 17.47 -15.97 15.83
CA SER A 7 17.70 -14.53 15.87
C SER A 7 17.26 -13.82 14.59
N GLU A 8 17.50 -14.41 13.41
CA GLU A 8 17.06 -13.84 12.14
C GLU A 8 15.55 -13.86 12.02
N LEU A 9 14.90 -14.93 12.50
CA LEU A 9 13.45 -15.02 12.52
C LEU A 9 12.84 -13.96 13.45
N ALA A 10 13.46 -13.72 14.60
CA ALA A 10 13.03 -12.69 15.55
C ALA A 10 13.18 -11.27 14.98
N VAL A 11 14.30 -11.00 14.29
CA VAL A 11 14.53 -9.70 13.63
C VAL A 11 13.52 -9.49 12.49
N LEU A 12 13.28 -10.52 11.67
CA LEU A 12 12.29 -10.45 10.59
C LEU A 12 10.89 -10.15 11.14
N ALA A 13 10.47 -10.86 12.19
CA ALA A 13 9.19 -10.64 12.84
C ALA A 13 9.07 -9.21 13.40
N ALA A 14 10.13 -8.70 14.04
CA ALA A 14 10.16 -7.35 14.57
C ALA A 14 10.02 -6.28 13.47
N LEU A 15 10.70 -6.44 12.34
CA LEU A 15 10.62 -5.53 11.20
C LEU A 15 9.23 -5.50 10.57
N ILE A 16 8.59 -6.67 10.43
CA ILE A 16 7.23 -6.78 9.90
C ILE A 16 6.22 -6.06 10.82
N ILE A 17 6.32 -6.29 12.13
CA ILE A 17 5.43 -5.66 13.11
C ILE A 17 5.62 -4.14 13.11
N ALA A 18 6.86 -3.66 13.05
CA ALA A 18 7.15 -2.23 12.99
C ALA A 18 6.59 -1.59 11.71
N GLY A 19 6.77 -2.23 10.55
CA GLY A 19 6.21 -1.76 9.28
C GLY A 19 4.67 -1.73 9.28
N ALA A 20 4.04 -2.77 9.83
CA ALA A 20 2.58 -2.85 9.97
C ALA A 20 2.03 -1.76 10.92
N LEU A 21 2.72 -1.49 12.03
CA LEU A 21 2.34 -0.42 12.95
C LEU A 21 2.46 0.96 12.31
N ILE A 22 3.56 1.24 11.62
CA ILE A 22 3.78 2.54 10.97
C ILE A 22 2.75 2.75 9.87
N THR A 23 2.56 1.77 8.99
CA THR A 23 1.58 1.86 7.89
C THR A 23 0.14 1.94 8.40
N GLY A 24 -0.23 1.16 9.41
CA GLY A 24 -1.55 1.20 10.05
C GLY A 24 -1.81 2.51 10.81
N LEU A 25 -0.79 3.05 11.49
CA LEU A 25 -0.88 4.33 12.19
C LEU A 25 -1.01 5.48 11.19
N LEU A 26 -0.22 5.48 10.11
CA LEU A 26 -0.33 6.48 9.04
C LEU A 26 -1.69 6.40 8.36
N ALA A 27 -2.22 5.18 8.10
CA ALA A 27 -3.56 5.01 7.55
C ALA A 27 -4.67 5.51 8.48
N GLY A 28 -4.50 5.36 9.81
CA GLY A 28 -5.47 5.81 10.81
C GLY A 28 -5.39 7.31 11.16
N LEU A 29 -4.19 7.87 11.25
CA LEU A 29 -3.95 9.26 11.70
C LEU A 29 -4.39 10.28 10.64
N PHE A 30 -4.21 9.96 9.36
CA PHE A 30 -4.58 10.88 8.30
C PHE A 30 -6.07 10.88 7.99
N GLY A 31 -6.86 9.91 8.47
CA GLY A 31 -8.32 9.84 8.26
C GLY A 31 -8.79 9.77 6.80
N VAL A 32 -7.88 9.98 5.85
CA VAL A 32 -8.02 9.86 4.42
C VAL A 32 -7.56 8.44 4.11
N GLY A 33 -8.50 7.50 4.07
CA GLY A 33 -8.22 6.14 3.61
C GLY A 33 -7.39 6.20 2.33
N GLY A 34 -6.29 5.44 2.28
CA GLY A 34 -5.06 5.60 1.47
C GLY A 34 -5.12 6.14 0.02
N GLY A 35 -6.29 6.33 -0.58
CA GLY A 35 -6.54 6.84 -1.92
C GLY A 35 -5.89 8.16 -2.31
N GLY A 36 -5.78 9.14 -1.40
CA GLY A 36 -5.14 10.43 -1.69
C GLY A 36 -3.62 10.31 -1.92
N VAL A 37 -2.99 9.36 -1.24
CA VAL A 37 -1.56 9.05 -1.37
C VAL A 37 -1.32 8.00 -2.46
N ILE A 38 -2.27 7.09 -2.69
CA ILE A 38 -2.10 5.96 -3.62
C ILE A 38 -2.00 6.43 -5.08
N VAL A 39 -2.69 7.50 -5.47
CA VAL A 39 -2.68 8.03 -6.85
C VAL A 39 -1.29 8.54 -7.27
N PRO A 40 -0.62 9.46 -6.53
CA PRO A 40 0.73 9.91 -6.90
C PRO A 40 1.78 8.78 -6.81
N VAL A 41 1.61 7.82 -5.90
CA VAL A 41 2.49 6.64 -5.80
C VAL A 41 2.33 5.73 -7.04
N LEU A 42 1.10 5.43 -7.44
CA LEU A 42 0.82 4.65 -8.66
C LEU A 42 1.30 5.37 -9.92
N TYR A 43 1.24 6.70 -9.95
CA TYR A 43 1.72 7.50 -11.08
C TYR A 43 3.23 7.33 -11.28
N GLU A 44 4.03 7.40 -10.21
CA GLU A 44 5.47 7.14 -10.28
C GLU A 44 5.78 5.69 -10.66
N ILE A 45 5.03 4.72 -10.13
CA ILE A 45 5.19 3.31 -10.50
C ILE A 45 4.92 3.07 -12.00
N PHE A 46 3.82 3.61 -12.53
CA PHE A 46 3.51 3.47 -13.96
C PHE A 46 4.46 4.27 -14.85
N ARG A 47 5.05 5.35 -14.34
CA ARG A 47 6.12 6.09 -15.02
C ARG A 47 7.40 5.25 -15.13
N VAL A 48 7.81 4.56 -14.06
CA VAL A 48 8.95 3.62 -14.09
C VAL A 48 8.67 2.44 -15.04
N MET A 49 7.42 1.96 -15.08
CA MET A 49 6.99 0.92 -16.02
C MET A 49 6.80 1.40 -17.48
N GLN A 50 7.15 2.65 -17.80
CA GLN A 50 7.06 3.20 -19.16
C GLN A 50 5.64 3.17 -19.75
N VAL A 51 4.61 3.28 -18.91
CA VAL A 51 3.22 3.36 -19.37
C VAL A 51 2.98 4.70 -20.08
N PRO A 52 2.30 4.72 -21.25
CA PRO A 52 2.00 5.96 -21.98
C PRO A 52 1.27 6.98 -21.11
N ASP A 53 1.67 8.25 -21.20
CA ASP A 53 1.12 9.34 -20.36
C ASP A 53 -0.42 9.47 -20.51
N GLU A 54 -0.90 9.26 -21.73
CA GLU A 54 -2.31 9.32 -22.15
C GLU A 54 -3.23 8.42 -21.32
N VAL A 55 -2.75 7.23 -20.93
CA VAL A 55 -3.52 6.26 -20.13
C VAL A 55 -3.07 6.19 -18.68
N ARG A 56 -1.90 6.77 -18.35
CA ARG A 56 -1.28 6.64 -17.03
C ARG A 56 -2.19 7.15 -15.91
N MET A 57 -2.77 8.33 -16.10
CA MET A 57 -3.66 8.92 -15.08
C MET A 57 -4.95 8.10 -14.90
N GLN A 58 -5.54 7.62 -16.00
CA GLN A 58 -6.74 6.77 -15.94
C GLN A 58 -6.47 5.46 -15.20
N LEU A 59 -5.31 4.84 -15.43
CA LEU A 59 -4.88 3.64 -14.71
C LEU A 59 -4.66 3.92 -13.22
N CYS A 60 -4.00 5.03 -12.85
CA CYS A 60 -3.81 5.41 -11.45
C CYS A 60 -5.13 5.57 -10.71
N VAL A 61 -6.07 6.31 -11.30
CA VAL A 61 -7.38 6.57 -10.71
C VAL A 61 -8.21 5.29 -10.64
N GLY A 62 -8.24 4.50 -11.71
CA GLY A 62 -8.97 3.22 -11.76
C GLY A 62 -8.47 2.22 -10.72
N THR A 63 -7.16 2.05 -10.59
CA THR A 63 -6.55 1.16 -9.60
C THR A 63 -6.76 1.65 -8.17
N SER A 64 -6.67 2.97 -7.93
CA SER A 64 -6.99 3.58 -6.63
C SER A 64 -8.44 3.28 -6.21
N LEU A 65 -9.41 3.48 -7.11
CA LEU A 65 -10.82 3.17 -6.85
C LEU A 65 -11.05 1.67 -6.60
N ALA A 66 -10.40 0.80 -7.37
CA ALA A 66 -10.49 -0.65 -7.18
C ALA A 66 -9.98 -1.10 -5.79
N ILE A 67 -9.01 -0.39 -5.21
CA ILE A 67 -8.50 -0.64 -3.87
C ILE A 67 -9.45 -0.07 -2.80
N ILE A 68 -9.93 1.17 -2.99
CA ILE A 68 -10.75 1.90 -2.00
C ILE A 68 -12.14 1.29 -1.84
N ILE A 69 -12.84 0.96 -2.93
CA ILE A 69 -14.23 0.50 -2.91
C ILE A 69 -14.45 -0.70 -1.95
N PRO A 70 -13.70 -1.82 -2.07
CA PRO A 70 -13.90 -2.97 -1.18
C PRO A 70 -13.50 -2.68 0.28
N THR A 71 -12.50 -1.83 0.52
CA THR A 71 -12.12 -1.43 1.87
C THR A 71 -13.16 -0.52 2.53
N SER A 72 -13.77 0.40 1.78
CA SER A 72 -14.82 1.29 2.27
C SER A 72 -16.07 0.51 2.66
N ILE A 73 -16.47 -0.51 1.88
CA ILE A 73 -17.63 -1.36 2.20
C ILE A 73 -17.45 -2.09 3.53
N ARG A 74 -16.22 -2.51 3.88
CA ARG A 74 -15.96 -3.15 5.18
C ARG A 74 -15.94 -2.16 6.35
N SER A 75 -15.55 -0.90 6.12
CA SER A 75 -15.47 0.11 7.17
C SER A 75 -16.82 0.73 7.55
N PHE A 76 -17.83 0.61 6.66
CA PHE A 76 -19.21 1.03 6.90
C PHE A 76 -20.06 -0.02 7.66
N ARG A 77 -19.48 -1.17 8.02
CA ARG A 77 -20.11 -2.23 8.83
C ARG A 77 -19.42 -2.30 10.18
#